data_AF-A0A2N2BU20-F1
#
_entry.id   AF-A0A2N2BU20-F1
#
_cell.length_a   1.000
_cell.length_b   1.000
_cell.length_c   1.000
_cell.angle_alpha   90.00
_cell.angle_beta   90.00
_cell.angle_gamma   90.00
#
_symmetry.space_group_name_H-M   'P 1'
#
loop_
_entity.id
_entity.type
_entity.pdbx_description
1 polymer ?
#
loop_
_entity_poly.entity_id
_entity_poly.type
_entity_poly.pdbx_seq_one_letter_code
_entity_poly.pdbx_strand_id
1 'polypeptide(L)' 'MENGMEQLKNRYNLDKEKLEWLKEIGAKEYKEPMVYSAGYGKYLLSERYLKETPLSTLKKQYKKAVRMVKQKG' A
#
# COMPACT_ATOMS: atom_id res chain seq x y z
N MET A 1 -9.64 33.24 -16.03
CA MET A 1 -9.43 31.79 -16.12
C MET A 1 -8.20 31.50 -15.30
N GLU A 2 -8.32 30.81 -14.16
CA GLU A 2 -7.19 30.07 -13.56
C GLU A 2 -7.71 29.12 -12.47
N ASN A 3 -7.66 27.83 -12.82
CA ASN A 3 -7.57 26.65 -11.95
C ASN A 3 -8.79 26.37 -11.05
N GLY A 4 -9.84 25.68 -11.48
CA GLY A 4 -9.77 24.52 -12.37
C GLY A 4 -9.02 23.32 -11.77
N MET A 5 -8.58 23.39 -10.51
CA MET A 5 -8.18 22.23 -9.71
C MET A 5 -9.23 22.06 -8.61
N GLU A 6 -10.47 21.81 -9.00
CA GLU A 6 -10.93 20.42 -9.09
C GLU A 6 -10.37 19.64 -7.91
N GLN A 7 -11.17 19.67 -6.86
CA GLN A 7 -11.09 18.82 -5.70
C GLN A 7 -10.85 17.39 -6.19
N LEU A 8 -9.59 16.98 -6.30
CA LEU A 8 -9.24 15.58 -6.20
C LEU A 8 -9.60 15.20 -4.77
N LYS A 9 -10.89 14.93 -4.55
CA LYS A 9 -11.36 14.16 -3.43
C LYS A 9 -10.58 12.86 -3.52
N ASN A 10 -9.46 12.80 -2.80
CA ASN A 10 -8.85 11.54 -2.44
C ASN A 10 -10.01 10.63 -2.01
N ARG A 11 -10.00 9.34 -2.38
CA ARG A 11 -11.15 8.42 -2.13
C ARG A 11 -11.60 8.39 -0.67
N TYR A 12 -10.78 8.90 0.23
CA TYR A 12 -10.97 8.97 1.68
C TYR A 12 -11.42 10.35 2.20
N ASN A 13 -11.67 11.34 1.33
CA ASN A 13 -12.10 12.70 1.70
C ASN A 13 -11.24 13.33 2.83
N LEU A 14 -9.92 13.16 2.74
CA LEU A 14 -8.97 13.69 3.71
C LEU A 14 -8.75 15.19 3.51
N ASP A 15 -8.60 15.92 4.63
CA ASP A 15 -8.21 17.32 4.64
C ASP A 15 -6.81 17.53 4.02
N LYS A 16 -6.56 18.72 3.47
CA LYS A 16 -5.29 19.06 2.81
C LYS A 16 -4.06 18.86 3.71
N GLU A 17 -4.14 19.29 4.96
CA GLU A 17 -3.04 19.16 5.94
C GLU A 17 -2.61 17.70 6.13
N LYS A 18 -3.59 16.77 6.19
CA LYS A 18 -3.30 15.33 6.29
C LYS A 18 -2.63 14.79 5.04
N LEU A 19 -3.03 15.26 3.86
CA LEU A 19 -2.41 14.85 2.59
C LEU A 19 -0.97 15.33 2.49
N GLU A 20 -0.69 16.55 2.93
CA GLU A 20 0.67 17.11 2.97
C GLU A 20 1.55 16.31 3.94
N TRP A 21 1.06 16.05 5.16
CA TRP A 21 1.76 15.23 6.13
C TRP A 21 2.07 13.81 5.60
N LEU A 22 1.09 13.14 4.96
CA LEU A 22 1.29 11.82 4.34
C LEU A 22 2.40 11.84 3.28
N LYS A 23 2.47 12.92 2.49
CA LYS A 23 3.52 13.10 1.48
C LYS A 23 4.89 13.32 2.13
N GLU A 24 4.96 14.12 3.20
CA GLU A 24 6.20 14.40 3.94
C GLU A 24 6.82 13.15 4.57
N ILE A 25 5.99 12.28 5.15
CA ILE A 25 6.47 11.00 5.73
C ILE A 25 6.76 9.92 4.67
N GLY A 26 6.58 10.25 3.38
CA GLY A 26 6.79 9.31 2.27
C GLY A 26 5.75 8.20 2.20
N ALA A 27 4.55 8.41 2.76
CA ALA A 27 3.46 7.45 2.66
C ALA A 27 3.03 7.27 1.20
N LYS A 28 2.68 6.02 0.86
CA LYS A 28 2.20 5.67 -0.47
C LYS A 28 0.74 5.29 -0.41
N GLU A 29 -0.03 5.81 -1.35
CA GLU A 29 -1.41 5.37 -1.55
C GLU A 29 -1.45 3.99 -2.19
N TYR A 30 -2.31 3.11 -1.67
CA TYR A 30 -2.65 1.85 -2.30
C TYR A 30 -3.97 2.01 -3.08
N LYS A 31 -3.97 1.55 -4.34
CA LYS A 31 -5.15 1.57 -5.21
C LYS A 31 -6.32 0.76 -4.63
N GLU A 32 -6.01 -0.29 -3.88
CA GLU A 32 -7.00 -1.18 -3.27
C GLU A 32 -6.78 -1.25 -1.76
N PRO A 33 -7.84 -1.46 -0.96
CA PRO A 33 -7.68 -1.70 0.46
C PRO A 33 -6.87 -2.97 0.70
N MET A 34 -5.89 -2.89 1.60
CA MET A 34 -5.14 -4.05 2.07
C MET A 34 -5.96 -4.75 3.15
N VAL A 35 -6.16 -6.05 3.00
CA VAL A 35 -6.97 -6.86 3.94
C VAL A 35 -6.08 -7.60 4.93
N TYR A 36 -4.88 -8.01 4.50
CA TYR A 36 -3.91 -8.69 5.37
C TYR A 36 -2.53 -8.06 5.26
N SER A 37 -1.80 -8.06 6.37
CA SER A 37 -0.39 -7.68 6.42
C SER A 37 0.44 -8.74 7.17
N ALA A 38 1.68 -8.94 6.72
CA ALA A 38 2.63 -9.86 7.34
C ALA A 38 4.06 -9.31 7.26
N GLY A 39 4.96 -9.88 8.08
CA GLY A 39 6.39 -9.52 8.07
C GLY A 39 6.65 -8.05 8.45
N TYR A 40 6.02 -7.57 9.53
CA TYR A 40 6.11 -6.17 9.99
C TYR A 40 5.66 -5.16 8.92
N GLY A 41 4.54 -5.43 8.27
CA GLY A 41 3.97 -4.55 7.24
C GLY A 41 4.70 -4.59 5.88
N LYS A 42 5.70 -5.45 5.71
CA LYS A 42 6.47 -5.57 4.44
C LYS A 42 5.78 -6.44 3.39
N TYR A 43 4.75 -7.18 3.78
CA TYR A 43 3.96 -7.99 2.88
C TYR A 43 2.48 -7.65 3.07
N LEU A 44 1.95 -6.85 2.13
CA LEU A 44 0.58 -6.36 2.15
C LEU A 44 -0.22 -7.06 1.06
N LEU A 45 -1.45 -7.45 1.38
CA LEU A 45 -2.30 -8.29 0.54
C LEU A 45 -3.68 -7.63 0.39
N SER A 46 -4.02 -7.20 -0.82
CA SER A 46 -5.40 -6.81 -1.16
C SER A 46 -6.30 -8.03 -1.36
N GLU A 47 -7.60 -7.83 -1.24
CA GLU A 47 -8.59 -8.87 -1.51
C GLU A 47 -8.46 -9.41 -2.94
N ARG A 48 -8.40 -8.50 -3.91
CA ARG A 48 -8.22 -8.82 -5.32
C ARG A 48 -6.96 -9.66 -5.54
N TYR A 49 -5.85 -9.24 -4.94
CA TYR A 49 -4.59 -9.95 -5.06
C TYR A 49 -4.67 -11.39 -4.54
N LEU A 50 -5.38 -11.63 -3.44
CA LEU A 50 -5.60 -12.97 -2.91
C LEU A 50 -6.47 -13.85 -3.81
N LYS A 51 -7.51 -13.27 -4.44
CA LYS A 51 -8.41 -14.00 -5.36
C LYS A 51 -7.72 -14.37 -6.66
N GLU A 52 -6.93 -13.44 -7.22
CA GLU A 52 -6.27 -13.63 -8.52
C GLU A 52 -4.95 -14.42 -8.42
N THR A 53 -4.32 -14.48 -7.24
CA THR A 53 -2.99 -15.09 -7.08
C THR A 53 -3.06 -16.48 -6.46
N PRO A 54 -2.57 -17.54 -7.16
CA PRO A 54 -2.50 -18.87 -6.60
C PRO A 54 -1.68 -18.95 -5.31
N LEU A 55 -2.08 -19.83 -4.40
CA LEU A 55 -1.42 -20.02 -3.10
C LEU A 55 0.08 -20.33 -3.22
N SER A 56 0.49 -21.07 -4.25
CA SER A 56 1.90 -21.39 -4.50
C SER A 56 2.74 -20.13 -4.76
N THR A 57 2.19 -19.16 -5.50
CA THR A 57 2.82 -17.87 -5.78
C THR A 57 2.87 -17.01 -4.52
N LEU A 58 1.78 -16.94 -3.74
CA LEU A 58 1.75 -16.22 -2.46
C LEU A 58 2.83 -16.72 -1.50
N LYS A 59 2.99 -18.05 -1.36
CA LYS A 59 4.04 -18.65 -0.52
C LYS A 59 5.45 -18.31 -1.00
N LYS A 60 5.70 -18.34 -2.32
CA LYS A 60 7.01 -17.99 -2.90
C LYS A 60 7.34 -16.52 -2.66
N GLN A 61 6.39 -15.62 -2.87
CA GLN A 61 6.59 -14.19 -2.66
C GLN A 61 6.80 -13.84 -1.19
N TYR A 62 6.02 -14.44 -0.28
CA TYR A 62 6.23 -14.27 1.15
C TYR A 62 7.65 -14.71 1.57
N LYS A 63 8.11 -15.88 1.10
CA LYS A 63 9.49 -16.35 1.34
C LYS A 63 10.53 -15.35 0.83
N LYS A 64 10.33 -14.75 -0.35
CA LYS A 64 11.22 -13.71 -0.89
C LYS A 64 11.21 -12.45 -0.02
N ALA A 65 10.02 -11.98 0.38
CA ALA A 65 9.86 -10.80 1.22
C ALA A 65 10.56 -10.95 2.58
N VAL A 66 10.38 -12.09 3.25
CA VAL A 66 10.99 -12.36 4.57
C VAL A 66 12.50 -12.60 4.47
N ARG A 67 13.00 -13.22 3.39
CA ARG A 67 14.45 -13.45 3.19
C ARG A 67 15.25 -12.14 3.08
N MET A 68 14.63 -11.07 2.58
CA MET A 68 15.25 -9.74 2.54
C MET A 68 15.33 -9.06 3.91
N VAL A 69 14.56 -9.53 4.90
CA VAL A 69 14.59 -8.99 6.27
C VAL A 69 15.74 -9.58 7.09
N LYS A 70 16.11 -10.84 6.85
CA LYS A 70 17.17 -11.53 7.61
C LYS A 70 18.61 -11.15 7.24
N GLN A 71 18.85 -10.43 6.14
CA GLN A 71 20.20 -10.00 5.72
C GLN A 71 20.56 -8.57 6.15
N LYS A 72 19.65 -7.87 6.85
CA LYS A 72 19.87 -6.51 7.37
C LYS A 72 19.73 -6.43 8.91
N GLY A 73 19.73 -7.58 9.58
CA GLY A 73 19.74 -7.67 11.04
C GLY A 73 21.11 -8.10 11.52
#